data_AF-A0A321LRS6-F1
#
_entry.id   AF-A0A321LRS6-F1
#
_cell.length_a   1.000
_cell.length_b   1.000
_cell.length_c   1.000
_cell.angle_alpha   90.00
_cell.angle_beta   90.00
_cell.angle_gamma   90.00
#
_symmetry.space_group_name_H-M   'P 1'
#
loop_
_entity.id
_entity.type
_entity.pdbx_description
1 polymer ?
#
loop_
_entity_poly.entity_id
_entity_poly.type
_entity_poly.pdbx_seq_one_letter_code
_entity_poly.pdbx_strand_id
1 'polypeptide(L)'
;MAARQSSPVIGDLCASAKGREAQASENSKLHHFDITVGYRYQQSSRHFVGTVEQVQREILHNQIQNNYHLFDVAINYQLTPRWSLTGSLPILVAKRDQRANGIFHTAGIGDSTVGARFWVFRPPTESGGNISFGFSLKMPTGKDNSVGHGVFRGTPQLVTADQSIQAGDGGWGFALETQAFKNVWFHSTLYFSGAYLFNPQDTNGVQTFRTAKGEDVMSISDQYLYRGGISHAVPKIRGLFASVGGRIEGVPVRDALGASKGFRRPGYAIDIDPGFMYAFGYKNVFSCNIPFPVERNRRASVPDIANGRHGDAAFADYALVMSYTRHF
;
A
#
# COMPACT_ATOMS: atom_id res chain seq x y z
N MET A 1 -3.03 1.49 8.62
CA MET A 1 -2.81 2.17 7.32
C MET A 1 -1.67 1.51 6.53
N ALA A 2 -1.62 1.63 5.18
CA ALA A 2 -0.52 1.13 4.33
C ALA A 2 0.10 2.25 3.44
N ALA A 3 1.42 2.23 3.18
CA ALA A 3 2.00 2.96 2.03
C ALA A 3 1.41 2.42 0.73
N ARG A 4 1.00 3.31 -0.17
CA ARG A 4 0.13 2.97 -1.31
C ARG A 4 0.47 3.76 -2.55
N GLN A 5 0.11 3.19 -3.69
CA GLN A 5 0.20 3.82 -5.00
C GLN A 5 -1.20 4.30 -5.40
N SER A 6 -1.33 5.59 -5.67
CA SER A 6 -2.61 6.22 -6.04
C SER A 6 -2.98 6.05 -7.52
N SER A 7 -2.04 5.64 -8.39
CA SER A 7 -2.30 5.47 -9.84
C SER A 7 -1.30 4.51 -10.50
N PRO A 8 -1.72 3.59 -11.40
CA PRO A 8 -0.81 2.71 -12.12
C PRO A 8 0.07 3.47 -13.13
N VAL A 9 1.37 3.22 -13.12
CA VAL A 9 2.41 3.94 -13.92
C VAL A 9 2.10 4.02 -15.42
N ILE A 10 1.47 2.99 -15.98
CA ILE A 10 1.17 2.90 -17.42
C ILE A 10 -0.25 3.41 -17.75
N GLY A 11 -1.13 3.59 -16.77
CA GLY A 11 -2.43 4.25 -16.98
C GLY A 11 -2.26 5.72 -17.39
N ASP A 12 -1.35 6.43 -16.72
CA ASP A 12 -0.98 7.82 -17.05
C ASP A 12 -0.32 7.96 -18.44
N LEU A 13 0.30 6.88 -18.94
CA LEU A 13 0.91 6.84 -20.27
C LEU A 13 -0.12 6.81 -21.40
N CYS A 14 -1.22 6.09 -21.22
CA CYS A 14 -2.31 6.07 -22.18
C CYS A 14 -2.99 7.44 -22.30
N ALA A 15 -3.11 8.18 -21.19
CA ALA A 15 -3.61 9.55 -21.19
C ALA A 15 -2.64 10.54 -21.86
N SER A 16 -1.34 10.39 -21.62
CA SER A 16 -0.31 11.28 -22.18
C SER A 16 -0.06 11.09 -23.67
N ALA A 17 -0.18 9.88 -24.21
CA ALA A 17 0.25 9.57 -25.58
C ALA A 17 -0.62 10.20 -26.67
N LYS A 18 -1.71 10.90 -26.34
CA LYS A 18 -2.78 11.20 -27.31
C LYS A 18 -3.35 12.62 -27.27
N GLY A 19 -2.51 13.62 -27.05
CA GLY A 19 -2.85 15.02 -27.39
C GLY A 19 -3.06 15.30 -28.89
N ARG A 20 -3.40 14.30 -29.73
CA ARG A 20 -3.47 14.46 -31.20
C ARG A 20 -4.64 13.82 -31.95
N GLU A 21 -5.62 13.14 -31.33
CA GLU A 21 -6.69 12.48 -32.10
C GLU A 21 -8.13 12.59 -31.54
N ALA A 22 -8.45 13.64 -30.78
CA ALA A 22 -9.85 13.93 -30.43
C ALA A 22 -10.19 15.42 -30.61
N GLN A 23 -10.20 15.88 -31.86
CA GLN A 23 -11.08 16.98 -32.26
C GLN A 23 -12.47 16.40 -32.51
N ALA A 24 -13.31 16.38 -31.49
CA ALA A 24 -14.76 16.33 -31.64
C ALA A 24 -15.43 16.80 -30.34
N SER A 25 -15.95 18.03 -30.40
CA SER A 25 -17.10 18.55 -29.66
C SER A 25 -17.62 17.69 -28.50
N GLU A 26 -17.24 18.02 -27.26
CA GLU A 26 -18.13 17.84 -26.12
C GLU A 26 -17.79 18.83 -25.02
N ASN A 27 -18.76 19.71 -24.73
CA ASN A 27 -18.74 20.76 -23.72
C ASN A 27 -18.91 20.14 -22.31
N SER A 28 -18.02 19.20 -21.98
CA SER A 28 -18.02 18.44 -20.73
C SER A 28 -16.98 19.02 -19.78
N LYS A 29 -17.40 19.43 -18.58
CA LYS A 29 -16.51 19.97 -17.53
C LYS A 29 -15.53 18.92 -16.94
N LEU A 30 -15.49 17.70 -17.49
CA LEU A 30 -14.77 16.54 -16.93
C LEU A 30 -13.48 16.18 -17.68
N HIS A 31 -13.05 16.95 -18.67
CA HIS A 31 -11.74 16.72 -19.31
C HIS A 31 -10.61 16.88 -18.28
N HIS A 32 -9.61 15.98 -18.31
CA HIS A 32 -8.42 15.96 -17.44
C HIS A 32 -8.58 15.28 -16.07
N PHE A 33 -9.48 14.31 -15.95
CA PHE A 33 -9.81 13.68 -14.68
C PHE A 33 -9.77 12.16 -14.76
N ASP A 34 -9.09 11.52 -13.80
CA ASP A 34 -9.03 10.07 -13.67
C ASP A 34 -9.58 9.63 -12.32
N ILE A 35 -10.42 8.61 -12.34
CA ILE A 35 -10.82 7.87 -11.15
C ILE A 35 -10.15 6.50 -11.21
N THR A 36 -9.45 6.13 -10.15
CA THR A 36 -8.90 4.79 -9.96
C THR A 36 -9.57 4.12 -8.76
N VAL A 37 -10.09 2.91 -8.95
CA VAL A 37 -10.51 2.03 -7.86
C VAL A 37 -9.50 0.90 -7.76
N GLY A 38 -8.70 0.92 -6.70
CA GLY A 38 -7.78 -0.13 -6.32
C GLY A 38 -8.43 -1.13 -5.37
N TYR A 39 -7.98 -2.37 -5.44
CA TYR A 39 -8.31 -3.43 -4.50
C TYR A 39 -7.06 -4.22 -4.15
N ARG A 40 -6.81 -4.41 -2.87
CA ARG A 40 -5.77 -5.28 -2.34
C ARG A 40 -6.39 -6.33 -1.43
N TYR A 41 -6.07 -7.58 -1.69
CA TYR A 41 -6.34 -8.69 -0.79
C TYR A 41 -5.03 -9.29 -0.30
N GLN A 42 -5.01 -9.66 0.97
CA GLN A 42 -3.95 -10.50 1.51
C GLN A 42 -4.45 -11.25 2.74
N GLN A 43 -3.97 -12.48 2.91
CA GLN A 43 -4.13 -13.26 4.11
C GLN A 43 -2.76 -13.52 4.73
N SER A 44 -2.54 -13.04 5.95
CA SER A 44 -1.29 -13.25 6.68
C SER A 44 -1.46 -14.28 7.78
N SER A 45 -0.72 -15.38 7.69
CA SER A 45 -0.75 -16.48 8.67
C SER A 45 0.64 -17.09 8.94
N ARG A 46 1.64 -16.77 8.11
CA ARG A 46 3.01 -17.28 8.22
C ARG A 46 3.81 -16.43 9.18
N HIS A 47 4.24 -16.97 10.31
CA HIS A 47 4.93 -16.19 11.34
C HIS A 47 6.43 -16.23 11.16
N PHE A 48 7.09 -15.07 11.27
CA PHE A 48 8.54 -14.95 11.13
C PHE A 48 9.13 -14.23 12.34
N VAL A 49 10.32 -14.65 12.76
CA VAL A 49 11.24 -13.94 13.67
C VAL A 49 12.54 -13.73 12.91
N GLY A 50 12.88 -12.48 12.61
CA GLY A 50 13.87 -12.23 11.57
C GLY A 50 13.39 -12.84 10.26
N THR A 51 14.30 -13.53 9.56
CA THR A 51 14.01 -14.29 8.34
C THR A 51 13.62 -15.76 8.61
N VAL A 52 13.50 -16.17 9.87
CA VAL A 52 13.21 -17.56 10.24
C VAL A 52 11.71 -17.76 10.43
N GLU A 53 11.13 -18.58 9.57
CA GLU A 53 9.72 -18.98 9.69
C GLU A 53 9.50 -19.83 10.95
N GLN A 54 8.46 -19.50 11.70
CA GLN A 54 8.03 -20.20 12.90
C GLN A 54 7.04 -21.31 12.54
N VAL A 55 7.52 -22.31 11.78
CA VAL A 55 6.71 -23.42 11.24
C VAL A 55 5.92 -24.15 12.34
N GLN A 56 6.47 -24.21 13.55
CA GLN A 56 5.81 -24.82 14.70
C GLN A 56 4.43 -24.20 15.01
N ARG A 57 4.18 -22.93 14.67
CA ARG A 57 2.88 -22.30 14.90
C ARG A 57 1.78 -22.84 13.99
N GLU A 58 2.13 -23.26 12.79
CA GLU A 58 1.20 -23.91 11.87
C GLU A 58 0.89 -25.34 12.33
N ILE A 59 1.94 -26.10 12.71
CA ILE A 59 1.81 -27.47 13.23
C ILE A 59 0.91 -27.49 14.47
N LEU A 60 1.06 -26.51 15.37
CA LEU A 60 0.27 -26.39 16.59
C LEU A 60 -1.07 -25.68 16.39
N HIS A 61 -1.40 -25.28 15.15
CA HIS A 61 -2.62 -24.54 14.81
C HIS A 61 -2.87 -23.28 15.67
N ASN A 62 -1.80 -22.63 16.13
CA ASN A 62 -1.85 -21.45 17.01
C ASN A 62 -1.39 -20.15 16.32
N GLN A 63 -1.21 -20.20 15.00
CA GLN A 63 -0.86 -19.05 14.18
C GLN A 63 -1.99 -18.01 14.24
N ILE A 64 -1.63 -16.75 14.50
CA ILE A 64 -2.56 -15.63 14.36
C ILE A 64 -2.79 -15.39 12.88
N GLN A 65 -4.04 -15.24 12.49
CA GLN A 65 -4.42 -15.04 11.09
C GLN A 65 -5.08 -13.67 10.92
N ASN A 66 -4.66 -12.94 9.90
CA ASN A 66 -5.38 -11.77 9.45
C ASN A 66 -5.82 -11.95 8.00
N ASN A 67 -7.01 -11.47 7.70
CA ASN A 67 -7.54 -11.37 6.35
C ASN A 67 -7.90 -9.91 6.10
N TYR A 68 -7.39 -9.36 4.99
CA TYR A 68 -7.53 -7.97 4.62
C TYR A 68 -8.14 -7.82 3.24
N HIS A 69 -9.14 -6.97 3.16
CA HIS A 69 -9.67 -6.41 1.94
C HIS A 69 -9.52 -4.89 2.02
N LEU A 70 -8.76 -4.31 1.12
CA LEU A 70 -8.49 -2.88 1.09
C LEU A 70 -8.88 -2.34 -0.27
N PHE A 71 -9.93 -1.51 -0.29
CA PHE A 71 -10.28 -0.73 -1.45
C PHE A 71 -9.63 0.65 -1.35
N ASP A 72 -9.25 1.23 -2.47
CA ASP A 72 -8.72 2.58 -2.54
C ASP A 72 -9.39 3.32 -3.68
N VAL A 73 -10.11 4.39 -3.37
CA VAL A 73 -10.70 5.27 -4.39
C VAL A 73 -9.78 6.47 -4.52
N ALA A 74 -9.07 6.55 -5.63
CA ALA A 74 -8.14 7.61 -5.93
C ALA A 74 -8.62 8.47 -7.09
N ILE A 75 -8.34 9.76 -6.99
CA ILE A 75 -8.67 10.78 -7.96
C ILE A 75 -7.38 11.46 -8.39
N ASN A 76 -7.24 11.68 -9.70
CA ASN A 76 -6.17 12.48 -10.30
C ASN A 76 -6.81 13.54 -11.20
N TYR A 77 -6.59 14.82 -10.88
CA TYR A 77 -7.07 15.94 -11.68
C TYR A 77 -5.86 16.67 -12.28
N GLN A 78 -5.71 16.59 -13.60
CA GLN A 78 -4.59 17.17 -14.31
C GLN A 78 -4.83 18.67 -14.54
N LEU A 79 -4.07 19.51 -13.83
CA LEU A 79 -4.12 20.98 -13.95
C LEU A 79 -3.39 21.46 -15.21
N THR A 80 -2.24 20.84 -15.51
CA THR A 80 -1.44 21.10 -16.71
C THR A 80 -0.84 19.77 -17.16
N PRO A 81 -0.26 19.66 -18.37
CA PRO A 81 0.41 18.43 -18.78
C PRO A 81 1.44 17.91 -17.76
N ARG A 82 2.06 18.80 -16.98
CA ARG A 82 3.05 18.44 -15.96
C ARG A 82 2.48 18.26 -14.57
N TRP A 83 1.41 18.96 -14.19
CA TRP A 83 0.95 19.04 -12.82
C TRP A 83 -0.44 18.44 -12.66
N SER A 84 -0.62 17.63 -11.62
CA SER A 84 -1.91 17.08 -11.22
C SER A 84 -2.13 17.24 -9.73
N LEU A 85 -3.39 17.38 -9.34
CA LEU A 85 -3.85 17.22 -7.97
C LEU A 85 -4.30 15.78 -7.76
N THR A 86 -3.93 15.21 -6.63
CA THR A 86 -4.23 13.81 -6.29
C THR A 86 -5.00 13.75 -4.98
N GLY A 87 -5.96 12.85 -4.88
CA GLY A 87 -6.61 12.51 -3.61
C GLY A 87 -6.86 11.01 -3.53
N SER A 88 -6.80 10.43 -2.33
CA SER A 88 -7.18 9.04 -2.12
C SER A 88 -7.98 8.83 -0.84
N LEU A 89 -8.97 7.95 -0.94
CA LEU A 89 -9.80 7.51 0.17
C LEU A 89 -9.78 5.98 0.25
N PRO A 90 -9.09 5.43 1.26
CA PRO A 90 -9.08 4.00 1.43
C PRO A 90 -10.24 3.50 2.29
N ILE A 91 -10.68 2.28 2.00
CA ILE A 91 -11.73 1.58 2.75
C ILE A 91 -11.18 0.20 3.12
N LEU A 92 -11.05 -0.04 4.42
CA LEU A 92 -10.56 -1.30 4.97
C LEU A 92 -11.73 -2.16 5.43
N VAL A 93 -11.68 -3.43 5.09
CA VAL A 93 -12.46 -4.50 5.73
C VAL A 93 -11.47 -5.58 6.14
N ALA A 94 -11.33 -5.80 7.43
CA ALA A 94 -10.36 -6.74 7.95
C ALA A 94 -10.95 -7.63 9.05
N LYS A 95 -10.42 -8.85 9.11
CA LYS A 95 -10.69 -9.84 10.15
C LYS A 95 -9.37 -10.29 10.73
N ARG A 96 -9.29 -10.36 12.05
CA ARG A 96 -8.18 -10.99 12.78
C ARG A 96 -8.70 -12.11 13.65
N ASP A 97 -8.15 -13.29 13.46
CA ASP A 97 -8.30 -14.40 14.38
C ASP A 97 -7.07 -14.47 15.29
N GLN A 98 -7.28 -14.07 16.55
CA GLN A 98 -6.27 -14.13 17.60
C GLN A 98 -6.40 -15.39 18.47
N ARG A 99 -7.09 -16.41 17.94
CA ARG A 99 -7.31 -17.72 18.55
C ARG A 99 -8.02 -17.57 19.90
N ALA A 100 -7.45 -18.12 20.96
CA ALA A 100 -8.00 -18.08 22.32
C ALA A 100 -8.29 -16.65 22.83
N ASN A 101 -7.70 -15.62 22.21
CA ASN A 101 -7.87 -14.23 22.64
C ASN A 101 -9.00 -13.49 21.89
N GLY A 102 -9.70 -14.16 20.97
CA GLY A 102 -10.89 -13.63 20.29
C GLY A 102 -10.71 -13.37 18.79
N ILE A 103 -11.84 -13.12 18.13
CA ILE A 103 -11.92 -12.76 16.72
C ILE A 103 -12.39 -11.31 16.62
N PHE A 104 -11.63 -10.51 15.86
CA PHE A 104 -11.88 -9.09 15.68
C PHE A 104 -12.26 -8.80 14.24
N HIS A 105 -13.23 -7.91 14.07
CA HIS A 105 -13.70 -7.43 12.79
C HIS A 105 -13.63 -5.91 12.79
N THR A 106 -13.05 -5.35 11.74
CA THR A 106 -12.89 -3.91 11.56
C THR A 106 -13.28 -3.55 10.14
N ALA A 107 -14.15 -2.56 10.00
CA ALA A 107 -14.52 -2.01 8.71
C ALA A 107 -14.63 -0.49 8.82
N GLY A 108 -14.11 0.22 7.84
CA GLY A 108 -14.20 1.68 7.84
C GLY A 108 -13.27 2.33 6.83
N ILE A 109 -13.43 3.65 6.70
CA ILE A 109 -12.47 4.47 5.98
C ILE A 109 -11.13 4.43 6.70
N GLY A 110 -10.04 4.37 5.94
CA GLY A 110 -8.71 4.62 6.47
C GLY A 110 -8.36 6.10 6.40
N ASP A 111 -7.11 6.39 6.71
CA ASP A 111 -6.56 7.73 6.59
C ASP A 111 -6.51 8.14 5.11
N SER A 112 -7.03 9.32 4.80
CA SER A 112 -7.12 9.85 3.45
C SER A 112 -5.88 10.64 3.10
N THR A 113 -5.60 10.80 1.81
CA THR A 113 -4.50 11.64 1.33
C THR A 113 -4.96 12.66 0.32
N VAL A 114 -4.33 13.83 0.35
CA VAL A 114 -4.47 14.88 -0.67
C VAL A 114 -3.10 15.43 -1.00
N GLY A 115 -2.81 15.63 -2.27
CA GLY A 115 -1.48 15.98 -2.72
C GLY A 115 -1.43 16.54 -4.13
N ALA A 116 -0.20 16.66 -4.61
CA ALA A 116 0.10 17.04 -5.97
C ALA A 116 1.18 16.12 -6.53
N ARG A 117 1.12 15.90 -7.84
CA ARG A 117 2.13 15.18 -8.61
C ARG A 117 2.64 16.07 -9.74
N PHE A 118 3.93 15.98 -10.02
CA PHE A 118 4.51 16.61 -11.19
C PHE A 118 5.36 15.66 -12.03
N TRP A 119 5.24 15.76 -13.35
CA TRP A 119 6.12 15.13 -14.32
C TRP A 119 7.33 16.02 -14.60
N VAL A 120 8.53 15.43 -14.58
CA VAL A 120 9.80 16.11 -14.87
C VAL A 120 9.80 16.64 -16.30
N PHE A 121 9.50 15.78 -17.27
CA PHE A 121 9.33 16.21 -18.66
C PHE A 121 7.85 16.47 -18.96
N ARG A 122 7.58 17.45 -19.83
CA ARG A 122 6.21 17.70 -20.31
C ARG A 122 5.74 16.50 -21.15
N PRO A 123 4.67 15.80 -20.74
CA PRO A 123 4.09 14.73 -21.54
C PRO A 123 3.27 15.32 -22.73
N PRO A 124 3.21 14.65 -23.90
CA PRO A 124 3.93 13.42 -24.27
C PRO A 124 5.44 13.66 -24.43
N THR A 125 6.24 12.69 -23.97
CA THR A 125 7.71 12.76 -24.05
C THR A 125 8.23 12.08 -25.31
N GLU A 126 8.95 12.82 -26.15
CA GLU A 126 9.58 12.28 -27.37
C GLU A 126 10.66 11.22 -27.08
N SER A 127 11.29 11.30 -25.91
CA SER A 127 12.30 10.34 -25.47
C SER A 127 11.73 8.96 -25.09
N GLY A 128 10.40 8.79 -25.12
CA GLY A 128 9.74 7.54 -24.71
C GLY A 128 9.87 7.21 -23.22
N GLY A 129 10.21 8.17 -22.37
CA GLY A 129 10.35 7.97 -20.92
C GLY A 129 10.11 9.23 -20.11
N ASN A 130 9.65 9.07 -18.88
CA ASN A 130 9.44 10.17 -17.95
C ASN A 130 9.59 9.71 -16.50
N ILE A 131 9.74 10.69 -15.61
CA ILE A 131 9.79 10.52 -14.16
C ILE A 131 8.80 11.53 -13.57
N SER A 132 7.99 11.08 -12.61
CA SER A 132 7.17 11.96 -11.78
C SER A 132 7.56 11.84 -10.32
N PHE A 133 7.28 12.93 -9.60
CA PHE A 133 7.35 12.98 -8.16
C PHE A 133 6.00 13.47 -7.62
N GLY A 134 5.57 12.89 -6.52
CA GLY A 134 4.36 13.25 -5.80
C GLY A 134 4.67 13.61 -4.35
N PHE A 135 3.88 14.54 -3.83
CA PHE A 135 3.83 14.87 -2.42
C PHE A 135 2.38 14.85 -1.99
N SER A 136 2.06 14.12 -0.92
CA SER A 136 0.69 14.06 -0.38
C SER A 136 0.71 14.20 1.14
N LEU A 137 -0.27 14.92 1.66
CA LEU A 137 -0.56 15.01 3.09
C LEU A 137 -1.49 13.86 3.47
N LYS A 138 -1.12 13.10 4.49
CA LYS A 138 -1.97 12.09 5.12
C LYS A 138 -2.78 12.73 6.25
N MET A 139 -4.09 12.57 6.19
CA MET A 139 -5.04 13.03 7.19
C MET A 139 -5.54 11.84 8.03
N PRO A 140 -5.58 11.95 9.38
CA PRO A 140 -6.03 10.88 10.27
C PRO A 140 -7.57 10.75 10.28
N THR A 141 -8.15 10.41 9.13
CA THR A 141 -9.61 10.25 8.98
C THR A 141 -10.09 8.85 9.35
N GLY A 142 -9.19 7.87 9.39
CA GLY A 142 -9.53 6.50 9.71
C GLY A 142 -9.59 6.26 11.21
N LYS A 143 -10.46 5.31 11.61
CA LYS A 143 -10.53 4.88 13.02
C LYS A 143 -9.28 4.08 13.39
N ASP A 144 -8.62 4.49 14.47
CA ASP A 144 -7.38 3.93 15.00
C ASP A 144 -7.57 3.12 16.30
N ASN A 145 -8.74 3.25 16.92
CA ASN A 145 -9.11 2.63 18.19
C ASN A 145 -10.29 1.65 18.06
N SER A 146 -10.37 0.91 16.95
CA SER A 146 -11.41 -0.11 16.78
C SER A 146 -11.30 -1.16 17.88
N VAL A 147 -12.43 -1.49 18.50
CA VAL A 147 -12.52 -2.42 19.64
C VAL A 147 -13.29 -3.68 19.26
N GLY A 148 -13.04 -4.77 19.97
CA GLY A 148 -13.81 -6.01 19.88
C GLY A 148 -13.80 -6.79 21.18
N HIS A 149 -14.68 -7.79 21.29
CA HIS A 149 -14.70 -8.69 22.42
C HIS A 149 -13.48 -9.62 22.34
N GLY A 150 -12.61 -9.56 23.33
CA GLY A 150 -11.43 -10.40 23.44
C GLY A 150 -11.16 -10.83 24.86
N VAL A 151 -10.14 -11.67 25.03
CA VAL A 151 -9.67 -12.09 26.36
C VAL A 151 -8.37 -11.37 26.66
N PHE A 152 -8.36 -10.58 27.73
CA PHE A 152 -7.14 -9.94 28.23
C PHE A 152 -6.94 -10.33 29.70
N ARG A 153 -5.74 -10.85 30.00
CA ARG A 153 -5.39 -11.41 31.32
C ARG A 153 -6.37 -12.48 31.84
N GLY A 154 -6.92 -13.28 30.94
CA GLY A 154 -7.86 -14.35 31.27
C GLY A 154 -9.31 -13.89 31.48
N THR A 155 -9.59 -12.59 31.38
CA THR A 155 -10.94 -12.03 31.52
C THR A 155 -11.49 -11.57 30.17
N PRO A 156 -12.68 -12.03 29.76
CA PRO A 156 -13.40 -11.48 28.62
C PRO A 156 -13.71 -10.00 28.85
N GLN A 157 -13.26 -9.13 27.95
CA GLN A 157 -13.51 -7.70 28.03
C GLN A 157 -13.44 -7.06 26.64
N LEU A 158 -13.89 -5.82 26.55
CA LEU A 158 -13.75 -5.03 25.34
C LEU A 158 -12.31 -4.54 25.22
N VAL A 159 -11.58 -4.98 24.20
CA VAL A 159 -10.18 -4.59 23.99
C VAL A 159 -9.99 -3.97 22.61
N THR A 160 -9.02 -3.07 22.51
CA THR A 160 -8.61 -2.53 21.22
C THR A 160 -8.08 -3.66 20.33
N ALA A 161 -8.57 -3.71 19.10
CA ALA A 161 -8.03 -4.59 18.08
C ALA A 161 -6.56 -4.24 17.78
N ASP A 162 -5.78 -5.26 17.40
CA ASP A 162 -4.38 -5.10 17.06
C ASP A 162 -4.18 -4.07 15.92
N GLN A 163 -3.09 -3.28 15.99
CA GLN A 163 -2.77 -2.24 14.99
C GLN A 163 -2.83 -2.73 13.54
N SER A 164 -2.60 -4.03 13.34
CA SER A 164 -2.58 -4.62 12.01
C SER A 164 -3.94 -4.53 11.31
N ILE A 165 -5.06 -4.44 12.02
CA ILE A 165 -6.41 -4.32 11.41
C ILE A 165 -7.07 -2.95 11.60
N GLN A 166 -6.37 -1.97 12.19
CA GLN A 166 -6.89 -0.62 12.32
C GLN A 166 -6.94 0.09 10.96
N ALA A 167 -8.04 0.80 10.70
CA ALA A 167 -8.26 1.47 9.42
C ALA A 167 -7.35 2.70 9.28
N GLY A 168 -7.25 3.48 10.35
CA GLY A 168 -6.29 4.58 10.50
C GLY A 168 -5.21 4.26 11.53
N ASP A 169 -4.19 5.12 11.59
CA ASP A 169 -3.17 5.11 12.65
C ASP A 169 -3.32 6.28 13.64
N GLY A 170 -4.21 7.25 13.36
CA GLY A 170 -4.51 8.38 14.24
C GLY A 170 -3.54 9.56 14.11
N GLY A 171 -2.49 9.44 13.29
CA GLY A 171 -1.48 10.46 13.10
C GLY A 171 -1.61 11.22 11.79
N TRP A 172 -1.19 12.48 11.81
CA TRP A 172 -0.83 13.20 10.58
C TRP A 172 0.49 12.69 10.03
N GLY A 173 0.60 12.66 8.72
CA GLY A 173 1.83 12.29 8.02
C GLY A 173 1.88 12.89 6.64
N PHE A 174 2.91 12.57 5.88
CA PHE A 174 3.01 12.95 4.48
C PHE A 174 3.72 11.87 3.69
N ALA A 175 3.44 11.72 2.41
CA ALA A 175 4.12 10.77 1.55
C ALA A 175 4.90 11.47 0.45
N LEU A 176 6.07 10.91 0.16
CA LEU A 176 6.82 11.19 -1.06
C LEU A 176 6.64 10.01 -2.00
N GLU A 177 6.21 10.30 -3.21
CA GLU A 177 5.95 9.32 -4.25
C GLU A 177 6.84 9.58 -5.46
N THR A 178 7.20 8.52 -6.17
CA THR A 178 7.85 8.62 -7.47
C THR A 178 7.33 7.54 -8.40
N GLN A 179 7.24 7.88 -9.68
CA GLN A 179 6.96 6.92 -10.73
C GLN A 179 7.87 7.22 -11.91
N ALA A 180 8.39 6.19 -12.55
CA ALA A 180 9.21 6.34 -13.74
C ALA A 180 8.88 5.25 -14.74
N PHE A 181 9.00 5.58 -16.02
CA PHE A 181 8.93 4.61 -17.09
C PHE A 181 9.90 4.98 -18.22
N LYS A 182 10.29 3.96 -18.99
CA LYS A 182 11.08 4.13 -20.20
C LYS A 182 10.73 3.02 -21.18
N ASN A 183 10.24 3.39 -22.35
CA ASN A 183 10.13 2.49 -23.48
C ASN A 183 11.54 2.09 -23.92
N VAL A 184 11.74 0.79 -24.04
CA VAL A 184 12.97 0.15 -24.50
C VAL A 184 12.67 -0.71 -25.73
N TRP A 185 13.62 -1.52 -26.16
CA TRP A 185 13.49 -2.34 -27.35
C TRP A 185 12.36 -3.40 -27.25
N PHE A 186 11.98 -3.95 -28.40
CA PHE A 186 10.99 -5.03 -28.52
C PHE A 186 9.65 -4.74 -27.83
N HIS A 187 9.09 -3.53 -27.96
CA HIS A 187 7.78 -3.18 -27.36
C HIS A 187 7.72 -3.42 -25.85
N SER A 188 8.85 -3.22 -25.17
CA SER A 188 8.94 -3.33 -23.71
C SER A 188 9.08 -1.97 -23.06
N THR A 189 8.62 -1.86 -21.83
CA THR A 189 8.69 -0.66 -21.00
C THR A 189 9.28 -1.04 -19.66
N LEU A 190 10.41 -0.43 -19.30
CA LEU A 190 10.91 -0.46 -17.93
C LEU A 190 10.04 0.47 -17.10
N TYR A 191 9.69 0.05 -15.88
CA TYR A 191 8.91 0.87 -14.96
C TYR A 191 9.50 0.82 -13.55
N PHE A 192 9.24 1.88 -12.79
CA PHE A 192 9.52 1.99 -11.38
C PHE A 192 8.41 2.78 -10.69
N SER A 193 8.08 2.41 -9.46
CA SER A 193 7.20 3.16 -8.59
C SER A 193 7.67 3.03 -7.15
N GLY A 194 7.71 4.15 -6.44
CA GLY A 194 8.09 4.21 -5.04
C GLY A 194 7.16 5.12 -4.25
N ALA A 195 6.90 4.77 -3.00
CA ALA A 195 6.21 5.59 -2.04
C ALA A 195 6.83 5.39 -0.66
N TYR A 196 7.11 6.49 0.03
CA TYR A 196 7.51 6.49 1.45
C TYR A 196 6.54 7.39 2.21
N LEU A 197 5.83 6.83 3.18
CA LEU A 197 4.93 7.52 4.09
C LEU A 197 5.69 7.85 5.37
N PHE A 198 5.85 9.13 5.63
CA PHE A 198 6.42 9.71 6.83
C PHE A 198 5.33 9.97 7.87
N ASN A 199 5.58 9.53 9.09
CA ASN A 199 4.73 9.69 10.25
C ASN A 199 5.57 10.28 11.40
N PRO A 200 5.70 11.62 11.47
CA PRO A 200 6.57 12.26 12.46
C PRO A 200 6.09 12.11 13.92
N GLN A 201 4.85 11.68 14.12
CA GLN A 201 4.28 11.47 15.45
C GLN A 201 4.71 10.12 16.01
N ASP A 202 5.01 10.07 17.31
CA ASP A 202 5.55 8.87 17.96
C ASP A 202 4.49 7.78 18.15
N THR A 203 3.39 8.12 18.84
CA THR A 203 2.34 7.19 19.25
C THR A 203 0.97 7.86 19.15
N ASN A 204 -0.09 7.07 18.95
CA ASN A 204 -1.47 7.58 18.90
C ASN A 204 -2.21 7.54 20.25
N GLY A 205 -1.54 7.09 21.33
CA GLY A 205 -2.14 6.99 22.66
C GLY A 205 -3.17 5.86 22.83
N VAL A 206 -3.43 5.07 21.78
CA VAL A 206 -4.37 3.96 21.82
C VAL A 206 -3.72 2.77 22.53
N GLN A 207 -4.36 2.33 23.62
CA GLN A 207 -3.89 1.22 24.44
C GLN A 207 -3.93 -0.10 23.67
N THR A 208 -2.86 -0.89 23.80
CA THR A 208 -2.81 -2.27 23.32
C THR A 208 -3.21 -3.25 24.43
N PHE A 209 -3.46 -4.50 24.06
CA PHE A 209 -3.66 -5.61 25.01
C PHE A 209 -2.33 -6.30 25.39
N ARG A 210 -1.18 -5.64 25.19
CA ARG A 210 0.15 -6.21 25.44
C ARG A 210 0.66 -5.82 26.83
N THR A 211 1.50 -6.66 27.39
CA THR A 211 2.03 -6.49 28.77
C THR A 211 3.52 -6.19 28.79
N ALA A 212 4.21 -6.27 27.65
CA ALA A 212 5.63 -5.95 27.58
C ALA A 212 5.85 -4.44 27.74
N LYS A 213 6.93 -4.07 28.42
CA LYS A 213 7.30 -2.68 28.68
C LYS A 213 7.52 -1.93 27.36
N GLY A 214 6.85 -0.80 27.17
CA GLY A 214 6.94 0.03 25.97
C GLY A 214 6.07 -0.44 24.81
N GLU A 215 5.22 -1.45 25.01
CA GLU A 215 4.21 -1.89 24.03
C GLU A 215 2.78 -1.53 24.45
N ASP A 216 2.61 -0.68 25.47
CA ASP A 216 1.34 -0.28 26.07
C ASP A 216 0.48 0.57 25.13
N VAL A 217 1.10 1.39 24.27
CA VAL A 217 0.41 2.22 23.26
C VAL A 217 0.85 1.86 21.85
N MET A 218 -0.01 2.06 20.85
CA MET A 218 0.36 1.86 19.45
C MET A 218 1.26 2.98 18.93
N SER A 219 2.23 2.58 18.12
CA SER A 219 3.16 3.46 17.45
C SER A 219 2.63 3.89 16.08
N ILE A 220 2.89 5.13 15.67
CA ILE A 220 2.52 5.64 14.36
C ILE A 220 3.75 5.51 13.45
N SER A 221 3.92 4.33 12.85
CA SER A 221 5.15 3.99 12.13
C SER A 221 5.15 4.48 10.67
N ASP A 222 6.30 4.93 10.19
CA ASP A 222 6.60 5.10 8.77
C ASP A 222 6.32 3.83 7.97
N GLN A 223 6.12 3.97 6.67
CA GLN A 223 5.92 2.83 5.76
C GLN A 223 6.49 3.10 4.39
N TYR A 224 6.92 2.06 3.70
CA TYR A 224 7.44 2.19 2.35
C TYR A 224 6.99 1.06 1.44
N LEU A 225 6.94 1.39 0.16
CA LEU A 225 6.66 0.48 -0.94
C LEU A 225 7.48 0.91 -2.14
N TYR A 226 8.25 -0.02 -2.71
CA TYR A 226 8.93 0.16 -3.98
C TYR A 226 8.65 -1.03 -4.89
N ARG A 227 8.43 -0.77 -6.18
CA ARG A 227 8.39 -1.81 -7.21
C ARG A 227 9.07 -1.33 -8.48
N GLY A 228 9.68 -2.25 -9.20
CA GLY A 228 10.26 -1.97 -10.50
C GLY A 228 10.41 -3.23 -11.31
N GLY A 229 10.32 -3.09 -12.62
CA GLY A 229 10.36 -4.25 -13.51
C GLY A 229 10.23 -3.88 -14.97
N ILE A 230 9.88 -4.90 -15.75
CA ILE A 230 9.64 -4.79 -17.18
C ILE A 230 8.20 -5.15 -17.47
N SER A 231 7.60 -4.39 -18.38
CA SER A 231 6.31 -4.71 -18.98
C SER A 231 6.51 -4.88 -20.48
N HIS A 232 5.79 -5.81 -21.09
CA HIS A 232 5.92 -6.16 -22.50
C HIS A 232 4.53 -6.27 -23.14
N ALA A 233 4.36 -5.66 -24.30
CA ALA A 233 3.11 -5.76 -25.06
C ALA A 233 2.87 -7.21 -25.48
N VAL A 234 1.70 -7.77 -25.17
CA VAL A 234 1.38 -9.16 -25.54
C VAL A 234 1.09 -9.22 -27.04
N PRO A 235 1.82 -10.03 -27.83
CA PRO A 235 1.60 -10.14 -29.26
C PRO A 235 0.16 -10.52 -29.58
N LYS A 236 -0.42 -9.90 -30.61
CA LYS A 236 -1.78 -10.16 -31.13
C LYS A 236 -2.94 -9.75 -30.20
N ILE A 237 -2.68 -9.27 -28.97
CA ILE A 237 -3.72 -8.76 -28.06
C ILE A 237 -3.47 -7.28 -27.81
N ARG A 238 -4.13 -6.43 -28.59
CA ARG A 238 -3.98 -4.98 -28.51
C ARG A 238 -4.37 -4.47 -27.12
N GLY A 239 -3.48 -3.69 -26.50
CA GLY A 239 -3.72 -3.07 -25.20
C GLY A 239 -3.41 -3.96 -24.01
N LEU A 240 -3.07 -5.24 -24.20
CA LEU A 240 -2.62 -6.12 -23.14
C LEU A 240 -1.10 -6.05 -22.99
N PHE A 241 -0.66 -5.88 -21.75
CA PHE A 241 0.75 -5.86 -21.38
C PHE A 241 0.95 -6.83 -20.22
N ALA A 242 1.88 -7.78 -20.39
CA ALA A 242 2.35 -8.61 -19.30
C ALA A 242 3.47 -7.88 -18.56
N SER A 243 3.67 -8.15 -17.28
CA SER A 243 4.72 -7.54 -16.48
C SER A 243 5.29 -8.49 -15.45
N VAL A 244 6.57 -8.33 -15.16
CA VAL A 244 7.26 -8.98 -14.05
C VAL A 244 8.27 -8.01 -13.47
N GLY A 245 8.40 -8.02 -12.15
CA GLY A 245 9.30 -7.11 -11.44
C GLY A 245 9.61 -7.60 -10.04
N GLY A 246 10.44 -6.81 -9.35
CA GLY A 246 10.63 -6.92 -7.91
C GLY A 246 9.77 -5.90 -7.19
N ARG A 247 9.28 -6.27 -6.01
CA ARG A 247 8.55 -5.41 -5.08
C ARG A 247 9.17 -5.56 -3.70
N ILE A 248 9.26 -4.46 -2.95
CA ILE A 248 9.57 -4.49 -1.53
C ILE A 248 8.60 -3.57 -0.81
N GLU A 249 8.00 -4.07 0.27
CA GLU A 249 7.14 -3.29 1.15
C GLU A 249 7.48 -3.54 2.61
N GLY A 250 7.28 -2.55 3.45
CA GLY A 250 7.59 -2.72 4.86
C GLY A 250 7.34 -1.52 5.75
N VAL A 251 7.66 -1.76 7.02
CA VAL A 251 7.62 -0.82 8.13
C VAL A 251 9.03 -0.79 8.73
N PRO A 252 9.71 0.37 8.77
CA PRO A 252 11.04 0.44 9.34
C PRO A 252 11.00 0.34 10.87
N VAL A 253 12.11 -0.08 11.46
CA VAL A 253 12.24 -0.19 12.93
C VAL A 253 12.14 1.19 13.60
N ARG A 254 12.75 2.19 12.96
CA ARG A 254 12.70 3.60 13.36
C ARG A 254 12.21 4.42 12.19
N ASP A 255 11.42 5.43 12.49
CA ASP A 255 10.92 6.38 11.52
C ASP A 255 12.08 7.27 11.05
N ALA A 256 11.96 7.75 9.82
CA ALA A 256 12.93 8.67 9.25
C ALA A 256 12.90 10.03 9.96
N LEU A 257 11.73 10.42 10.49
CA LEU A 257 11.51 11.66 11.23
C LEU A 257 10.71 11.36 12.51
N GLY A 258 11.09 11.97 13.62
CA GLY A 258 10.40 11.79 14.90
C GLY A 258 10.95 10.66 15.77
N ALA A 259 10.17 10.27 16.78
CA ALA A 259 10.49 9.17 17.69
C ALA A 259 9.74 7.89 17.27
N SER A 260 10.18 6.74 17.78
CA SER A 260 9.67 5.42 17.35
C SER A 260 9.33 4.48 18.51
N LYS A 261 8.78 5.04 19.57
CA LYS A 261 8.31 4.33 20.78
C LYS A 261 6.93 3.72 20.54
N GLY A 262 6.49 2.92 21.49
CA GLY A 262 5.22 2.21 21.42
C GLY A 262 5.32 0.92 20.61
N PHE A 263 4.21 0.19 20.61
CA PHE A 263 4.08 -1.07 19.92
C PHE A 263 4.07 -0.86 18.40
N ARG A 264 4.94 -1.58 17.71
CA ARG A 264 4.93 -1.75 16.26
C ARG A 264 5.50 -3.12 15.89
N ARG A 265 5.13 -3.64 14.72
CA ARG A 265 5.75 -4.84 14.13
C ARG A 265 6.53 -4.46 12.87
N PRO A 266 7.79 -3.98 13.00
CA PRO A 266 8.57 -3.59 11.85
C PRO A 266 9.10 -4.80 11.10
N GLY A 267 9.29 -4.65 9.81
CA GLY A 267 9.66 -5.75 8.93
C GLY A 267 9.42 -5.40 7.48
N TYR A 268 9.79 -6.32 6.62
CA TYR A 268 9.61 -6.17 5.17
C TYR A 268 9.35 -7.51 4.50
N ALA A 269 8.74 -7.43 3.32
CA ALA A 269 8.65 -8.52 2.37
C ALA A 269 9.28 -8.07 1.05
N ILE A 270 10.10 -8.94 0.46
CA ILE A 270 10.61 -8.78 -0.91
C ILE A 270 9.88 -9.81 -1.75
N ASP A 271 9.24 -9.35 -2.82
CA ASP A 271 8.36 -10.15 -3.65
C ASP A 271 8.81 -10.14 -5.11
N ILE A 272 8.55 -11.26 -5.80
CA ILE A 272 8.43 -11.26 -7.25
C ILE A 272 6.98 -10.82 -7.57
N ASP A 273 6.83 -9.82 -8.44
CA ASP A 273 5.56 -9.15 -8.75
C ASP A 273 5.16 -9.39 -10.23
N PRO A 274 4.66 -10.60 -10.58
CA PRO A 274 4.05 -10.84 -11.87
C PRO A 274 2.68 -10.16 -11.94
N GLY A 275 2.33 -9.69 -13.13
CA GLY A 275 1.02 -9.10 -13.35
C GLY A 275 0.78 -8.77 -14.80
N PHE A 276 -0.36 -8.13 -15.06
CA PHE A 276 -0.70 -7.62 -16.37
C PHE A 276 -1.51 -6.33 -16.25
N MET A 277 -1.55 -5.61 -17.37
CA MET A 277 -2.41 -4.46 -17.57
C MET A 277 -3.13 -4.61 -18.89
N TYR A 278 -4.42 -4.27 -18.92
CA TYR A 278 -5.23 -4.26 -20.12
C TYR A 278 -5.88 -2.89 -20.29
N ALA A 279 -5.43 -2.15 -21.30
CA ALA A 279 -6.05 -0.93 -21.76
C ALA A 279 -7.11 -1.29 -22.80
N PHE A 280 -8.39 -1.10 -22.45
CA PHE A 280 -9.52 -1.40 -23.34
C PHE A 280 -10.36 -0.16 -23.62
N GLY A 281 -10.47 0.15 -24.91
CA GLY A 281 -10.91 1.46 -25.36
C GLY A 281 -9.87 2.54 -25.05
N TYR A 282 -10.29 3.79 -25.11
CA TYR A 282 -9.39 4.95 -24.91
C TYR A 282 -9.41 5.49 -23.49
N LYS A 283 -10.31 4.99 -22.65
CA LYS A 283 -10.64 5.59 -21.35
C LYS A 283 -10.50 4.62 -20.18
N ASN A 284 -10.23 3.34 -20.41
CA ASN A 284 -10.22 2.34 -19.33
C ASN A 284 -8.92 1.56 -19.29
N VAL A 285 -8.41 1.37 -18.09
CA VAL A 285 -7.24 0.55 -17.81
C VAL A 285 -7.57 -0.35 -16.64
N PHE A 286 -7.39 -1.66 -16.81
CA PHE A 286 -7.43 -2.63 -15.73
C PHE A 286 -6.02 -3.17 -15.50
N SER A 287 -5.62 -3.38 -14.25
CA SER A 287 -4.38 -4.11 -13.94
C SER A 287 -4.59 -5.07 -12.79
N CYS A 288 -3.82 -6.15 -12.82
CA CYS A 288 -3.79 -7.18 -11.80
C CYS A 288 -2.35 -7.63 -11.58
N ASN A 289 -1.94 -7.71 -10.33
CA ASN A 289 -0.63 -8.09 -9.85
C ASN A 289 -0.79 -9.11 -8.72
N ILE A 290 0.07 -10.12 -8.69
CA ILE A 290 0.08 -11.14 -7.63
C ILE A 290 1.49 -11.20 -7.03
N PRO A 291 1.85 -10.30 -6.10
CA PRO A 291 3.14 -10.37 -5.43
C PRO A 291 3.31 -11.67 -4.64
N PHE A 292 4.40 -12.37 -4.90
CA PHE A 292 4.83 -13.59 -4.18
C PHE A 292 6.12 -13.31 -3.41
N PRO A 293 6.11 -13.37 -2.06
CA PRO A 293 7.31 -13.10 -1.28
C PRO A 293 8.36 -14.18 -1.47
N VAL A 294 9.57 -13.74 -1.77
CA VAL A 294 10.79 -14.57 -1.78
C VAL A 294 11.61 -14.40 -0.51
N GLU A 295 11.46 -13.25 0.18
CA GLU A 295 12.03 -13.02 1.50
C GLU A 295 11.01 -12.30 2.38
N ARG A 296 10.93 -12.70 3.64
CA ARG A 296 10.14 -12.03 4.68
C ARG A 296 11.02 -11.85 5.89
N ASN A 297 10.98 -10.68 6.51
CA ASN A 297 11.80 -10.39 7.66
C ASN A 297 11.01 -9.58 8.71
N ARG A 298 10.72 -10.19 9.85
CA ARG A 298 10.27 -9.45 11.05
C ARG A 298 11.50 -8.92 11.76
N ARG A 299 11.78 -7.62 11.67
CA ARG A 299 12.90 -6.97 12.39
C ARG A 299 12.51 -6.68 13.83
N ALA A 300 13.42 -6.75 14.79
CA ALA A 300 13.13 -6.36 16.18
C ALA A 300 12.68 -4.89 16.27
N SER A 301 11.56 -4.63 16.95
CA SER A 301 11.06 -3.28 17.22
C SER A 301 11.91 -2.52 18.25
N VAL A 302 11.68 -1.22 18.44
CA VAL A 302 12.36 -0.44 19.48
C VAL A 302 12.10 -1.03 20.88
N PRO A 303 10.85 -1.37 21.28
CA PRO A 303 10.61 -2.10 22.53
C PRO A 303 11.24 -3.50 22.58
N ASP A 304 11.26 -4.26 21.47
CA ASP A 304 11.91 -5.57 21.40
C ASP A 304 13.41 -5.44 21.77
N ILE A 305 14.12 -4.50 21.13
CA ILE A 305 15.54 -4.23 21.35
C ILE A 305 15.79 -3.80 22.80
N ALA A 306 14.96 -2.88 23.32
CA ALA A 306 15.10 -2.38 24.69
C ALA A 306 14.89 -3.46 25.76
N ASN A 307 14.07 -4.48 25.45
CA ASN A 307 13.77 -5.58 26.36
C ASN A 307 14.61 -6.85 26.09
N GLY A 308 15.55 -6.81 25.13
CA GLY A 308 16.33 -7.99 24.74
C GLY A 308 15.49 -9.13 24.15
N ARG A 309 14.39 -8.79 23.47
CA ARG A 309 13.42 -9.73 22.89
C ARG A 309 13.38 -9.58 21.37
N HIS A 310 12.69 -10.52 20.73
CA HIS A 310 12.37 -10.44 19.31
C HIS A 310 11.01 -11.09 19.06
N GLY A 311 9.96 -10.26 19.00
CA GLY A 311 8.61 -10.74 18.70
C GLY A 311 8.46 -11.21 17.25
N ASP A 312 7.49 -12.09 17.02
CA ASP A 312 7.12 -12.54 15.68
C ASP A 312 6.08 -11.63 15.01
N ALA A 313 5.91 -11.82 13.70
CA ALA A 313 4.86 -11.19 12.91
C ALA A 313 4.37 -12.13 11.81
N ALA A 314 3.07 -12.03 11.50
CA ALA A 314 2.46 -12.76 10.40
C ALA A 314 2.69 -12.03 9.07
N PHE A 315 3.09 -12.77 8.05
CA PHE A 315 3.22 -12.35 6.66
C PHE A 315 2.29 -13.20 5.78
N ALA A 316 1.99 -12.66 4.60
CA ALA A 316 1.13 -13.33 3.63
C ALA A 316 1.94 -14.26 2.72
N ASP A 317 1.29 -15.32 2.24
CA ASP A 317 1.86 -16.20 1.20
C ASP A 317 1.86 -15.53 -0.18
N TYR A 318 0.88 -14.65 -0.42
CA TYR A 318 0.79 -13.79 -1.58
C TYR A 318 -0.12 -12.59 -1.26
N ALA A 319 -0.06 -11.58 -2.12
CA ALA A 319 -1.09 -10.55 -2.19
C ALA A 319 -1.76 -10.57 -3.57
N LEU A 320 -3.00 -10.12 -3.65
CA LEU A 320 -3.66 -9.81 -4.92
C LEU A 320 -3.89 -8.31 -4.96
N VAL A 321 -3.36 -7.64 -5.97
CA VAL A 321 -3.53 -6.20 -6.19
C VAL A 321 -4.17 -5.99 -7.54
N MET A 322 -5.37 -5.41 -7.54
CA MET A 322 -6.11 -5.07 -8.75
C MET A 322 -6.37 -3.57 -8.77
N SER A 323 -6.50 -2.99 -9.96
CA SER A 323 -7.03 -1.65 -10.11
C SER A 323 -7.77 -1.47 -11.42
N TYR A 324 -8.77 -0.61 -11.38
CA TYR A 324 -9.47 -0.13 -12.55
C TYR A 324 -9.40 1.40 -12.57
N THR A 325 -8.91 1.95 -13.67
CA THR A 325 -8.81 3.39 -13.90
C THR A 325 -9.73 3.77 -15.05
N ARG A 326 -10.53 4.82 -14.85
CA ARG A 326 -11.35 5.47 -15.85
C ARG A 326 -10.87 6.91 -16.06
N HIS A 327 -10.46 7.21 -17.27
CA HIS A 327 -10.15 8.57 -17.75
C HIS A 327 -11.44 9.22 -18.27
N PHE A 328 -11.69 10.48 -17.92
CA PHE A 328 -12.85 11.25 -18.35
C PHE A 328 -12.48 12.27 -19.42
#